data_AF-A0A261FBE8-F1
#
_entry.id   AF-A0A261FBE8-F1
#
_cell.length_a   1.000
_cell.length_b   1.000
_cell.length_c   1.000
_cell.angle_alpha   90.00
_cell.angle_beta   90.00
_cell.angle_gamma   90.00
#
_symmetry.space_group_name_H-M   'P 1'
#
loop_
_entity.id
_entity.type
_entity.pdbx_description
1 polymer ?
#
loop_
_entity_poly.entity_id
_entity_poly.type
_entity_poly.pdbx_seq_one_letter_code
_entity_poly.pdbx_strand_id
1 'polypeptide(L)'
;MTWTEFTQEVLGWGQFPDSKETPPLTNETLFYCEGKQYMITQIGERYLIVSQPEFKTIVESNSYPQLLEKPFIEGKSFHELFPHIQLA
;
A
#
# COMPACT_ATOMS: atom_id res chain seq x y z
N MET A 1 5.51 7.50 -12.60
CA MET A 1 5.74 7.76 -11.17
C MET A 1 6.74 6.72 -10.69
N THR A 2 7.80 7.16 -10.01
CA THR A 2 8.77 6.29 -9.36
C THR A 2 8.26 5.87 -7.97
N TRP A 3 8.85 4.82 -7.40
CA TRP A 3 8.55 4.42 -6.02
C TRP A 3 8.80 5.56 -5.01
N THR A 4 9.87 6.32 -5.20
CA THR A 4 10.20 7.46 -4.34
C THR A 4 9.13 8.55 -4.45
N GLU A 5 8.71 8.92 -5.66
CA GLU A 5 7.63 9.90 -5.84
C GLU A 5 6.33 9.42 -5.17
N PHE A 6 5.97 8.14 -5.34
CA PHE A 6 4.80 7.56 -4.70
C PHE A 6 4.84 7.65 -3.18
N THR A 7 5.93 7.18 -2.56
CA THR A 7 6.06 7.20 -1.10
C THR A 7 6.09 8.62 -0.54
N GLN A 8 6.78 9.56 -1.21
CA GLN A 8 6.90 10.93 -0.72
C GLN A 8 5.65 11.78 -0.94
N GLU A 9 5.04 11.68 -2.12
CA GLU A 9 3.96 12.58 -2.56
C GLU A 9 2.58 11.96 -2.36
N VAL A 10 2.38 10.70 -2.78
CA VAL A 10 1.06 10.03 -2.70
C VAL A 10 0.77 9.54 -1.29
N LEU A 11 1.74 8.87 -0.66
CA LEU A 11 1.61 8.43 0.73
C LEU A 11 1.92 9.55 1.74
N GLY A 12 2.39 10.71 1.26
CA GLY A 12 2.68 11.87 2.10
C GLY A 12 3.85 11.67 3.06
N TRP A 13 4.71 10.65 2.87
CA TRP A 13 5.82 10.38 3.80
C TRP A 13 6.86 11.51 3.80
N GLY A 14 6.91 12.33 2.75
CA GLY A 14 7.76 13.52 2.71
C GLY A 14 7.39 14.58 3.76
N GLN A 15 6.16 14.55 4.29
CA GLN A 15 5.71 15.44 5.36
C GLN A 15 6.17 14.99 6.75
N PHE A 16 6.71 13.77 6.88
CA PHE A 16 7.11 13.16 8.14
C PHE A 16 8.58 12.72 8.11
N PRO A 17 9.54 13.66 7.98
CA PRO A 17 10.97 13.33 7.85
C PRO A 17 11.53 12.58 9.06
N ASP A 18 10.93 12.73 10.25
CA ASP A 18 11.34 12.08 11.50
C ASP A 18 10.73 10.68 11.68
N SER A 19 9.78 10.27 10.84
CA SER A 19 9.08 8.98 10.94
C SER A 19 9.27 8.10 9.70
N LYS A 20 10.44 8.21 9.04
CA LYS A 20 10.76 7.46 7.80
C LYS A 20 10.58 5.95 7.92
N GLU A 21 10.78 5.39 9.11
CA GLU A 21 10.68 3.94 9.33
C GLU A 21 9.26 3.45 9.63
N THR A 22 8.38 4.33 10.09
CA THR A 22 6.98 4.02 10.44
C THR A 22 6.05 5.20 10.15
N PRO A 23 5.99 5.67 8.89
CA PRO A 23 5.12 6.78 8.55
C PRO A 23 3.64 6.34 8.65
N PRO A 24 2.75 7.23 9.12
CA PRO A 24 1.34 6.90 9.22
C PRO A 24 0.71 6.70 7.83
N LEU A 25 -0.38 5.92 7.77
CA LEU A 25 -1.27 5.95 6.61
C LEU A 25 -1.98 7.31 6.61
N THR A 26 -1.61 8.17 5.69
CA THR A 26 -2.24 9.50 5.53
C THR A 26 -3.52 9.41 4.71
N ASN A 27 -3.53 8.53 3.71
CA ASN A 27 -4.64 8.33 2.78
C ASN A 27 -4.84 6.84 2.49
N GLU A 28 -6.09 6.42 2.38
CA GLU A 28 -6.40 5.13 1.76
C GLU A 28 -5.99 5.16 0.29
N THR A 29 -5.40 4.06 -0.20
CA THR A 29 -4.90 3.99 -1.57
C THR A 29 -5.68 2.95 -2.35
N LEU A 30 -6.50 3.39 -3.31
CA LEU A 30 -7.16 2.51 -4.27
C LEU A 30 -6.24 2.27 -5.45
N PHE A 31 -6.17 1.02 -5.92
CA PHE A 31 -5.33 0.66 -7.04
C PHE A 31 -5.82 -0.56 -7.80
N TYR A 32 -5.46 -0.64 -9.07
CA TYR A 32 -5.68 -1.79 -9.92
C TYR A 32 -4.37 -2.53 -10.13
N CYS A 33 -4.43 -3.87 -10.02
CA CYS A 33 -3.35 -4.77 -10.37
C CYS A 33 -3.96 -5.97 -11.11
N GLU A 34 -3.45 -6.27 -12.30
CA GLU A 34 -3.93 -7.38 -13.14
C GLU A 34 -5.46 -7.36 -13.39
N GLY A 35 -6.01 -6.16 -13.59
CA GLY A 35 -7.44 -5.96 -13.85
C GLY A 35 -8.35 -6.15 -12.63
N LYS A 36 -7.80 -6.37 -11.43
CA LYS A 36 -8.54 -6.43 -10.17
C LYS A 36 -8.28 -5.17 -9.34
N GLN A 37 -9.30 -4.70 -8.64
CA GLN A 37 -9.20 -3.54 -7.77
C GLN A 37 -8.89 -3.96 -6.34
N TYR A 38 -8.02 -3.20 -5.70
CA TYR A 38 -7.58 -3.37 -4.33
C TYR A 38 -7.57 -2.03 -3.61
N MET A 39 -7.53 -2.08 -2.29
CA MET A 39 -7.39 -0.91 -1.44
C MET A 39 -6.38 -1.19 -0.34
N ILE A 40 -5.45 -0.25 -0.13
CA ILE A 40 -4.66 -0.17 1.09
C ILE A 40 -5.42 0.68 2.10
N THR A 41 -5.70 0.12 3.28
CA THR A 41 -6.44 0.79 4.36
C THR A 41 -5.87 0.41 5.72
N GLN A 42 -6.41 1.00 6.78
CA GLN A 42 -6.08 0.71 8.17
C GLN A 42 -7.35 0.38 8.96
N ILE A 43 -7.33 -0.73 9.70
CA ILE A 43 -8.40 -1.13 10.62
C ILE A 43 -7.78 -1.36 12.00
N GLY A 44 -8.15 -0.50 12.95
CA GLY A 44 -7.50 -0.46 14.26
C GLY A 44 -6.01 -0.13 14.11
N GLU A 45 -5.15 -0.98 14.67
CA GLU A 45 -3.68 -0.84 14.63
C GLU A 45 -3.02 -1.60 13.46
N ARG A 46 -3.81 -2.14 12.52
CA ARG A 46 -3.31 -2.94 11.40
C ARG A 46 -3.53 -2.24 10.07
N TYR A 47 -2.51 -2.26 9.23
CA TYR A 47 -2.58 -1.89 7.82
C TYR A 47 -2.91 -3.13 7.00
N LEU A 48 -3.77 -2.98 5.99
CA LEU A 48 -4.27 -4.08 5.19
C LEU A 48 -4.28 -3.71 3.71
N ILE A 49 -4.03 -4.70 2.86
CA ILE A 49 -4.48 -4.69 1.46
C ILE A 49 -5.72 -5.56 1.38
N VAL A 50 -6.82 -4.99 0.90
CA VAL A 50 -8.11 -5.68 0.71
C VAL A 50 -8.50 -5.73 -0.76
N SER A 51 -9.22 -6.76 -1.19
CA SER A 51 -9.84 -6.80 -2.52
C SER A 51 -11.12 -5.97 -2.55
N GLN A 52 -11.43 -5.39 -3.70
CA GLN A 52 -12.68 -4.69 -3.96
C GLN A 52 -13.49 -5.43 -5.03
N PRO A 53 -14.84 -5.48 -4.92
CA PRO A 53 -15.67 -4.85 -3.88
C PRO A 53 -15.88 -5.68 -2.60
N GLU A 54 -15.34 -6.90 -2.49
CA GLU A 54 -15.68 -7.84 -1.40
C GLU A 54 -15.06 -7.48 -0.04
N PHE A 55 -14.14 -6.51 -0.01
CA PHE A 55 -13.40 -6.09 1.18
C PHE A 55 -12.67 -7.26 1.88
N LYS A 56 -12.20 -8.23 1.11
CA LYS A 56 -11.48 -9.38 1.65
C LYS A 56 -10.02 -9.02 1.91
N THR A 57 -9.54 -9.20 3.14
CA THR A 57 -8.12 -9.06 3.47
C THR A 57 -7.27 -10.03 2.67
N ILE A 58 -6.31 -9.49 1.92
CA ILE A 58 -5.31 -10.24 1.17
C ILE A 58 -4.02 -10.35 1.97
N VAL A 59 -3.58 -9.24 2.56
CA VAL A 59 -2.41 -9.19 3.43
C VAL A 59 -2.59 -8.10 4.49
N GLU A 60 -2.02 -8.33 5.68
CA GLU A 60 -2.04 -7.39 6.79
C GLU A 60 -0.65 -7.25 7.45
N SER A 61 -0.41 -6.11 8.09
CA SER A 61 0.81 -5.80 8.81
C SER A 61 0.57 -4.73 9.87
N ASN A 62 1.35 -4.73 10.94
CA ASN A 62 1.34 -3.66 11.94
C ASN A 62 2.26 -2.47 11.54
N SER A 63 2.99 -2.62 10.43
CA SER A 63 3.85 -1.58 9.87
C SER A 63 3.51 -1.38 8.40
N TYR A 64 3.23 -0.13 8.02
CA TYR A 64 2.83 0.18 6.66
C TYR A 64 3.95 -0.09 5.65
N PRO A 65 5.22 0.31 5.88
CA PRO A 65 6.33 -0.12 5.02
C PRO A 65 6.43 -1.64 4.87
N GLN A 66 6.29 -2.39 5.97
CA GLN A 66 6.31 -3.85 5.90
C GLN A 66 5.13 -4.42 5.10
N LEU A 67 3.96 -3.78 5.13
CA LEU A 67 2.82 -4.20 4.30
C LEU A 67 3.18 -4.14 2.81
N LEU A 68 3.84 -3.07 2.39
CA LEU A 68 4.17 -2.82 0.98
C LEU A 68 5.21 -3.80 0.43
N GLU A 69 6.02 -4.39 1.31
CA GLU A 69 7.03 -5.41 1.02
C GLU A 69 6.53 -6.85 1.20
N LYS A 70 5.34 -7.05 1.80
CA LYS A 70 4.80 -8.40 2.00
C LYS A 70 4.24 -8.95 0.69
N PRO A 71 4.41 -10.26 0.43
CA PRO A 71 3.79 -10.94 -0.70
C PRO A 71 2.26 -10.80 -0.68
N PHE A 72 1.65 -10.45 -1.82
CA PHE A 72 0.20 -10.35 -1.96
C PHE A 72 -0.33 -11.09 -3.21
N ILE A 73 0.17 -10.81 -4.43
CA ILE A 73 -0.22 -11.49 -5.68
C ILE A 73 0.97 -12.28 -6.22
N GLU A 74 0.76 -13.56 -6.54
CA GLU A 74 1.76 -14.45 -7.14
C GLU A 74 3.12 -14.46 -6.40
N GLY A 75 3.09 -14.25 -5.08
CA GLY A 75 4.30 -14.19 -4.25
C GLY A 75 5.06 -12.85 -4.31
N LYS A 76 4.59 -11.88 -5.09
CA LYS A 76 5.17 -10.53 -5.21
C LYS A 76 4.49 -9.54 -4.28
N SER A 77 5.25 -8.58 -3.81
CA SER A 77 4.80 -7.47 -2.98
C SER A 77 4.19 -6.32 -3.79
N PHE A 78 3.57 -5.36 -3.09
CA PHE A 78 3.06 -4.14 -3.73
C PHE A 78 4.21 -3.34 -4.36
N HIS A 79 5.35 -3.24 -3.68
CA HIS A 79 6.52 -2.53 -4.18
C HIS A 79 7.08 -3.18 -5.45
N GLU A 80 7.23 -4.51 -5.47
CA GLU A 80 7.70 -5.23 -6.67
C GLU A 80 6.73 -5.10 -7.85
N LEU A 81 5.42 -5.05 -7.57
CA LEU A 81 4.38 -4.90 -8.59
C LEU A 81 4.09 -3.44 -8.94
N PHE A 82 4.73 -2.47 -8.28
CA PHE A 82 4.47 -1.05 -8.46
C PHE A 82 4.53 -0.58 -9.93
N PRO A 83 5.49 -1.03 -10.77
CA PRO A 83 5.50 -0.69 -12.20
C PRO A 83 4.27 -1.16 -12.99
N HIS A 84 3.50 -2.11 -12.45
CA HIS A 84 2.30 -2.70 -13.05
C HIS A 84 1.01 -2.27 -12.35
N ILE A 85 1.11 -1.42 -11.33
CA ILE A 85 -0.03 -0.92 -10.57
C ILE A 85 -0.54 0.38 -11.20
N GLN A 86 -1.86 0.50 -11.31
CA GLN A 86 -2.53 1.74 -11.69
C GLN A 86 -3.28 2.28 -10.47
N LEU A 87 -2.87 3.45 -9.98
CA LEU A 87 -3.60 4.14 -8.91
C LEU A 87 -4.95 4.64 -9.44
N ALA A 88 -5.99 4.54 -8.62
CA ALA A 88 -7.36 4.90 -8.95
C ALA A 88 -7.76 6.26 -8.38
#